data_AF-A0A7J4XMF4-F1
#
_entry.id   AF-A0A7J4XMF4-F1
#
_cell.length_a   1.000
_cell.length_b   1.000
_cell.length_c   1.000
_cell.angle_alpha   90.00
_cell.angle_beta   90.00
_cell.angle_gamma   90.00
#
_symmetry.space_group_name_H-M   'P 1'
#
loop_
_entity.id
_entity.type
_entity.pdbx_description
1 polymer ?
#
loop_
_entity_poly.entity_id
_entity_poly.type
_entity_poly.pdbx_seq_one_letter_code
_entity_poly.pdbx_strand_id
1 'polypeptide(L)'
;MKTVVVYVSFWKRILTLFFIYVFCVSVSAQVSVNMKEEWYRRSLQNDYVTLPIKTMFEKIQLNKKLTIGVIGGSITAGARASDFYKTAYAPLVAEWFREKFPDVEVCFVNAGIGATNSVFGAHRVDQDLLTAKPDFVIVEFSVNDRDEMRAKSSYEGLIRKILKSEGKPAVLALGLMDMEGKSWQEYHVDVCNHYHIPFISYRDALYPEVESGNMLWSELAVDDVHPNDRGHKIIRNLVVDFLEKIYDGENLPAPLTQNRYEQAGMYPFTPMGNPDWQLTSRGWYTTHKGTPLTFNIKASMITIMFNRTVDRQKAANVYVLLDGKRQKLNTYFEDGWGDYMYPEVILDDTATREHVLSFEYDDKSGKEFLLHNIQIIP
;
A
#
# COMPACT_ATOMS: atom_id res chain seq x y z
N MET A 1 -9.91 57.68 56.75
CA MET A 1 -9.55 59.10 56.58
C MET A 1 -8.08 59.16 56.16
N LYS A 2 -7.77 59.98 55.16
CA LYS A 2 -6.53 60.02 54.35
C LYS A 2 -5.28 60.45 55.11
N THR A 3 -4.12 59.86 54.82
CA THR A 3 -2.80 60.54 54.67
C THR A 3 -1.82 59.54 54.01
N VAL A 4 -1.56 59.59 52.70
CA VAL A 4 -0.52 60.38 51.99
C VAL A 4 0.87 60.31 52.64
N VAL A 5 1.78 59.57 52.01
CA VAL A 5 3.23 59.80 52.06
C VAL A 5 3.71 59.84 50.60
N VAL A 6 4.41 60.89 50.22
CA VAL A 6 5.04 61.08 48.90
C VAL A 6 6.53 61.33 49.09
N TYR A 7 7.29 60.93 48.05
CA TYR A 7 8.70 61.16 47.73
C TYR A 7 9.64 60.09 48.30
N VAL A 8 10.59 59.52 47.54
CA VAL A 8 11.52 60.14 46.60
C VAL A 8 11.87 59.19 45.43
N SER A 9 12.28 59.83 44.34
CA SER A 9 12.73 59.39 43.03
C SER A 9 13.90 58.39 42.97
N PHE A 10 14.05 57.74 41.81
CA PHE A 10 15.14 57.93 40.81
C PHE A 10 15.62 56.60 40.17
N TRP A 11 15.90 56.68 38.87
CA TRP A 11 16.62 55.75 37.97
C TRP A 11 15.83 54.80 37.05
N LYS A 12 15.67 55.32 35.83
CA LYS A 12 15.70 54.65 34.52
C LYS A 12 16.37 53.28 34.51
N ARG A 13 15.72 52.30 33.86
CA ARG A 13 16.35 51.45 32.85
C ARG A 13 15.30 50.89 31.88
N ILE A 14 15.52 51.20 30.61
CA ILE A 14 14.84 50.68 29.44
C ILE A 14 15.08 49.16 29.40
N LEU A 15 14.01 48.38 29.30
CA LEU A 15 14.08 46.96 28.99
C LEU A 15 13.09 46.64 27.88
N THR A 16 13.69 46.31 26.75
CA THR A 16 13.14 45.90 25.47
C THR A 16 12.02 44.89 25.61
N LEU A 17 10.84 45.23 25.08
CA LEU A 17 9.71 44.31 24.87
C LEU A 17 10.13 43.26 23.82
N PHE A 18 10.46 42.05 24.27
CA PHE A 18 10.46 40.87 23.42
C PHE A 18 9.02 40.36 23.31
N PHE A 19 8.37 40.62 22.18
CA PHE A 19 7.17 39.90 21.77
C PHE A 19 7.57 38.47 21.43
N ILE A 20 7.39 37.56 22.39
CA ILE A 20 7.39 36.12 22.09
C ILE A 20 6.05 35.82 21.44
N TYR A 21 6.03 35.79 20.11
CA TYR A 21 4.98 35.10 19.37
C TYR A 21 5.10 33.61 19.70
N VAL A 22 4.35 33.16 20.71
CA VAL A 22 4.07 31.74 20.87
C VAL A 22 3.16 31.38 19.71
N PHE A 23 3.74 30.88 18.61
CA PHE A 23 3.01 30.08 17.65
C PHE A 23 2.49 28.87 18.43
N CYS A 24 1.22 28.94 18.83
CA CYS A 24 0.47 27.78 19.28
C CYS A 24 0.23 26.92 18.04
N VAL A 25 1.25 26.16 17.62
CA VAL A 25 1.02 25.01 16.76
C VAL A 25 0.26 24.05 17.66
N SER A 26 -1.06 24.05 17.55
CA SER A 26 -1.87 22.95 18.04
C SER A 26 -1.51 21.75 17.18
N VAL A 27 -0.42 21.06 17.54
CA VAL A 27 -0.24 19.66 17.24
C VAL A 27 -1.41 18.99 17.96
N SER A 28 -2.50 18.75 17.25
CA SER A 28 -3.47 17.75 17.68
C SER A 28 -2.70 16.44 17.73
N ALA A 29 -2.19 16.08 18.90
CA ALA A 29 -1.67 14.75 19.14
C ALA A 29 -2.83 13.79 18.86
N GLN A 30 -2.83 13.23 17.65
CA GLN A 30 -3.74 12.20 17.25
C GLN A 30 -3.38 11.03 18.16
N VAL A 31 -4.18 10.81 19.21
CA VAL A 31 -3.96 9.69 20.15
C VAL A 31 -3.94 8.43 19.30
N SER A 32 -2.73 7.90 19.06
CA SER A 32 -2.50 6.70 18.29
C SER A 32 -2.99 5.52 19.14
N VAL A 33 -3.84 4.69 18.55
CA VAL A 33 -4.26 3.45 19.21
C VAL A 33 -3.18 2.41 18.95
N ASN A 34 -2.65 1.83 20.02
CA ASN A 34 -1.70 0.73 19.89
C ASN A 34 -2.44 -0.53 19.42
N MET A 35 -2.25 -0.90 18.16
CA MET A 35 -2.87 -2.04 17.52
C MET A 35 -1.95 -3.26 17.66
N LYS A 36 -2.51 -4.42 18.03
CA LYS A 36 -1.77 -5.69 18.03
C LYS A 36 -1.87 -6.34 16.64
N GLU A 37 -0.78 -6.93 16.15
CA GLU A 37 -0.77 -7.68 14.87
C GLU A 37 -1.83 -8.79 14.82
N GLU A 38 -2.08 -9.43 15.95
CA GLU A 38 -3.13 -10.45 16.05
C GLU A 38 -4.53 -9.90 15.74
N TRP A 39 -4.80 -8.63 16.04
CA TRP A 39 -6.10 -8.02 15.76
C TRP A 39 -6.32 -7.87 14.25
N TYR A 40 -5.31 -7.44 13.50
CA TYR A 40 -5.36 -7.40 12.04
C TYR A 40 -5.58 -8.80 11.47
N ARG A 41 -4.79 -9.78 11.93
CA ARG A 41 -4.88 -11.17 11.46
C ARG A 41 -6.25 -11.79 11.73
N ARG A 42 -6.81 -11.63 12.94
CA ARG A 42 -8.13 -12.17 13.30
C ARG A 42 -9.28 -11.42 12.62
N SER A 43 -9.07 -10.16 12.24
CA SER A 43 -10.13 -9.37 11.59
C SER A 43 -10.48 -9.86 10.18
N LEU A 44 -9.54 -10.45 9.45
CA LEU A 44 -9.78 -10.90 8.08
C LEU A 44 -10.56 -12.22 8.07
N GLN A 45 -11.84 -12.16 7.69
CA GLN A 45 -12.66 -13.37 7.47
C GLN A 45 -12.34 -14.03 6.12
N ASN A 46 -11.93 -13.22 5.16
CA ASN A 46 -11.41 -13.62 3.86
C ASN A 46 -10.52 -12.49 3.32
N ASP A 47 -9.71 -12.80 2.32
CA ASP A 47 -8.71 -11.91 1.72
C ASP A 47 -9.04 -11.59 0.25
N TYR A 48 -10.31 -11.69 -0.15
CA TYR A 48 -10.69 -11.49 -1.53
C TYR A 48 -10.32 -10.09 -2.02
N VAL A 49 -9.43 -10.04 -3.01
CA VAL A 49 -9.08 -8.81 -3.71
C VAL A 49 -9.76 -8.83 -5.08
N THR A 50 -10.99 -8.30 -5.14
CA THR A 50 -11.76 -8.21 -6.38
C THR A 50 -11.11 -7.26 -7.39
N LEU A 51 -11.43 -7.43 -8.68
CA LEU A 51 -10.93 -6.55 -9.73
C LEU A 51 -11.26 -5.05 -9.47
N PRO A 52 -12.47 -4.67 -9.02
CA PRO A 52 -12.74 -3.29 -8.60
C PRO A 52 -11.78 -2.78 -7.52
N ILE A 53 -11.45 -3.60 -6.53
CA ILE A 53 -10.49 -3.22 -5.47
C ILE A 53 -9.07 -3.07 -6.04
N LYS A 54 -8.60 -4.03 -6.85
CA LYS A 54 -7.25 -3.96 -7.48
C LYS A 54 -7.09 -2.70 -8.33
N THR A 55 -8.10 -2.42 -9.15
CA THR A 55 -8.05 -1.31 -10.12
C THR A 55 -8.46 0.04 -9.52
N MET A 56 -9.03 0.07 -8.31
CA MET A 56 -9.44 1.31 -7.64
C MET A 56 -8.24 2.25 -7.49
N PHE A 57 -7.12 1.77 -6.97
CA PHE A 57 -5.92 2.59 -6.77
C PHE A 57 -5.34 3.11 -8.09
N GLU A 58 -5.34 2.29 -9.15
CA GLU A 58 -4.93 2.73 -10.50
C GLU A 58 -5.86 3.82 -11.04
N LYS A 59 -7.18 3.63 -10.92
CA LYS A 59 -8.19 4.61 -11.36
C LYS A 59 -8.09 5.93 -10.60
N ILE A 60 -7.84 5.88 -9.29
CA ILE A 60 -7.64 7.06 -8.45
C ILE A 60 -6.45 7.89 -8.98
N GLN A 61 -5.33 7.23 -9.27
CA GLN A 61 -4.13 7.90 -9.76
C GLN A 61 -4.32 8.55 -11.15
N LEU A 62 -5.11 7.90 -12.01
CA LEU A 62 -5.43 8.37 -13.35
C LEU A 62 -6.45 9.52 -13.35
N ASN A 63 -7.57 9.35 -12.64
CA ASN A 63 -8.71 10.27 -12.70
C ASN A 63 -8.59 11.44 -11.73
N LYS A 64 -7.68 11.37 -10.75
CA LYS A 64 -7.49 12.37 -9.69
C LYS A 64 -8.76 12.69 -8.90
N LYS A 65 -9.70 11.74 -8.85
CA LYS A 65 -10.95 11.82 -8.09
C LYS A 65 -11.32 10.46 -7.52
N LEU A 66 -11.86 10.48 -6.32
CA LEU A 66 -12.33 9.30 -5.58
C LEU A 66 -13.60 9.63 -4.81
N THR A 67 -14.66 8.85 -5.00
CA THR A 67 -15.87 8.93 -4.16
C THR A 67 -15.96 7.73 -3.24
N ILE A 68 -15.88 7.97 -1.93
CA ILE A 68 -16.01 6.97 -0.88
C ILE A 68 -17.40 7.04 -0.29
N GLY A 69 -18.12 5.93 -0.37
CA GLY A 69 -19.43 5.75 0.24
C GLY A 69 -19.38 4.82 1.44
N VAL A 70 -20.19 5.11 2.46
CA VAL A 70 -20.46 4.17 3.55
C VAL A 70 -21.96 4.05 3.76
N ILE A 71 -22.46 2.84 3.99
CA ILE A 71 -23.87 2.60 4.31
C ILE A 71 -24.00 1.65 5.49
N GLY A 72 -24.82 2.04 6.46
CA GLY A 72 -24.99 1.27 7.67
C GLY A 72 -25.90 1.89 8.72
N GLY A 73 -25.75 1.42 9.95
CA GLY A 73 -26.54 1.82 11.12
C GLY A 73 -26.04 3.08 11.82
N SER A 74 -26.25 3.13 13.14
CA SER A 74 -25.89 4.27 14.00
C SER A 74 -24.37 4.46 14.11
N ILE A 75 -23.59 3.38 14.13
CA ILE A 75 -22.13 3.45 14.20
C ILE A 75 -21.57 4.08 12.91
N THR A 76 -22.09 3.69 11.74
CA THR A 76 -21.79 4.35 10.46
C THR A 76 -22.19 5.83 10.46
N ALA A 77 -23.32 6.18 11.07
CA ALA A 77 -23.73 7.58 11.25
C ALA A 77 -22.82 8.37 12.23
N GLY A 78 -21.90 7.71 12.93
CA GLY A 78 -20.94 8.31 13.86
C GLY A 78 -21.43 8.40 15.30
N ALA A 79 -22.40 7.58 15.70
CA ALA A 79 -22.89 7.56 17.07
C ALA A 79 -21.76 7.27 18.08
N ARG A 80 -21.67 8.12 19.12
CA ARG A 80 -20.68 8.06 20.23
C ARG A 80 -19.22 8.37 19.86
N ALA A 81 -18.93 8.75 18.62
CA ALA A 81 -17.74 9.54 18.31
C ALA A 81 -17.87 10.94 18.94
N SER A 82 -16.82 11.46 19.56
CA SER A 82 -16.82 12.80 20.19
C SER A 82 -16.83 13.93 19.15
N ASP A 83 -16.26 13.69 17.98
CA ASP A 83 -16.27 14.55 16.81
C ASP A 83 -16.43 13.68 15.56
N PHE A 84 -17.50 13.91 14.81
CA PHE A 84 -17.81 13.11 13.62
C PHE A 84 -16.62 13.04 12.66
N TYR A 85 -16.01 14.18 12.29
CA TYR A 85 -14.95 14.20 11.28
C TYR A 85 -13.60 13.72 11.80
N LYS A 86 -13.34 13.83 13.10
CA LYS A 86 -12.01 13.54 13.69
C LYS A 86 -11.92 12.22 14.43
N THR A 87 -13.05 11.62 14.78
CA THR A 87 -13.07 10.42 15.63
C THR A 87 -13.98 9.32 15.13
N ALA A 88 -14.99 9.59 14.29
CA ALA A 88 -15.81 8.52 13.71
C ALA A 88 -15.03 7.76 12.62
N TYR A 89 -15.18 6.43 12.59
CA TYR A 89 -14.37 5.58 11.72
C TYR A 89 -14.50 5.93 10.23
N ALA A 90 -15.73 6.20 9.77
CA ALA A 90 -16.03 6.36 8.35
C ALA A 90 -15.34 7.59 7.72
N PRO A 91 -15.48 8.81 8.26
CA PRO A 91 -14.74 9.96 7.74
C PRO A 91 -13.22 9.83 7.95
N LEU A 92 -12.76 9.10 8.98
CA LEU A 92 -11.33 8.83 9.17
C LEU A 92 -10.73 7.87 8.11
N VAL A 93 -11.53 6.97 7.53
CA VAL A 93 -11.10 6.19 6.36
C VAL A 93 -10.96 7.10 5.15
N ALA A 94 -11.91 8.02 4.92
CA ALA A 94 -11.79 8.99 3.84
C ALA A 94 -10.58 9.93 4.03
N GLU A 95 -10.27 10.30 5.27
CA GLU A 95 -9.10 11.11 5.59
C GLU A 95 -7.79 10.39 5.26
N TRP A 96 -7.70 9.08 5.52
CA TRP A 96 -6.53 8.30 5.11
C TRP A 96 -6.28 8.37 3.59
N PHE A 97 -7.34 8.31 2.76
CA PHE A 97 -7.17 8.49 1.31
C PHE A 97 -6.68 9.91 0.95
N ARG A 98 -7.12 10.96 1.66
CA ARG A 98 -6.63 12.34 1.44
C ARG A 98 -5.16 12.47 1.80
N GLU A 99 -4.74 11.86 2.90
CA GLU A 99 -3.35 11.84 3.35
C GLU A 99 -2.45 11.03 2.40
N LYS A 100 -2.90 9.85 1.97
CA LYS A 100 -2.14 8.95 1.08
C LYS A 100 -2.04 9.51 -0.35
N PHE A 101 -3.07 10.21 -0.81
CA PHE A 101 -3.17 10.73 -2.19
C PHE A 101 -3.50 12.24 -2.20
N PRO A 102 -2.54 13.12 -1.86
CA PRO A 102 -2.80 14.56 -1.71
C PRO A 102 -3.25 15.26 -2.99
N ASP A 103 -2.95 14.69 -4.16
CA ASP A 103 -3.34 15.23 -5.47
C ASP A 103 -4.71 14.73 -5.96
N VAL A 104 -5.46 13.99 -5.14
CA VAL A 104 -6.76 13.39 -5.49
C VAL A 104 -7.90 14.12 -4.77
N GLU A 105 -8.94 14.49 -5.51
CA GLU A 105 -10.19 14.99 -4.94
C GLU A 105 -10.97 13.82 -4.28
N VAL A 106 -10.95 13.73 -2.95
CA VAL A 106 -11.68 12.70 -2.19
C VAL A 106 -13.04 13.21 -1.70
N CYS A 107 -14.11 12.77 -2.36
CA CYS A 107 -15.49 12.97 -1.95
C CYS A 107 -15.91 11.87 -0.96
N PHE A 108 -16.61 12.25 0.12
CA PHE A 108 -17.10 11.32 1.13
C PHE A 108 -18.62 11.41 1.25
N VAL A 109 -19.29 10.25 1.21
CA VAL A 109 -20.74 10.09 1.30
C VAL A 109 -21.06 9.18 2.48
N ASN A 110 -21.66 9.75 3.53
CA ASN A 110 -22.14 8.98 4.67
C ASN A 110 -23.64 8.72 4.53
N ALA A 111 -24.01 7.47 4.24
CA ALA A 111 -25.37 6.97 4.20
C ALA A 111 -25.71 6.15 5.46
N GLY A 112 -25.14 6.48 6.62
CA GLY A 112 -25.47 5.86 7.91
C GLY A 112 -26.77 6.42 8.50
N ILE A 113 -27.69 5.55 8.95
CA ILE A 113 -28.91 5.95 9.64
C ILE A 113 -29.11 5.08 10.88
N GLY A 114 -29.20 5.73 12.04
CA GLY A 114 -29.32 5.05 13.33
C GLY A 114 -30.58 4.17 13.45
N ALA A 115 -30.45 3.07 14.18
CA ALA A 115 -31.52 2.09 14.41
C ALA A 115 -32.14 1.49 13.12
N THR A 116 -31.35 1.39 12.05
CA THR A 116 -31.77 0.77 10.78
C THR A 116 -30.93 -0.46 10.45
N ASN A 117 -31.46 -1.35 9.62
CA ASN A 117 -30.88 -2.63 9.22
C ASN A 117 -30.74 -2.73 7.68
N SER A 118 -30.19 -3.84 7.19
CA SER A 118 -29.95 -4.08 5.76
C SER A 118 -31.24 -4.13 4.94
N VAL A 119 -32.40 -4.47 5.53
CA VAL A 119 -33.71 -4.36 4.88
C VAL A 119 -33.93 -2.92 4.44
N PHE A 120 -33.83 -1.96 5.35
CA PHE A 120 -33.98 -0.55 4.99
C PHE A 120 -32.84 -0.06 4.09
N GLY A 121 -31.61 -0.52 4.35
CA GLY A 121 -30.45 -0.28 3.48
C GLY A 121 -30.72 -0.63 2.01
N ALA A 122 -31.25 -1.82 1.73
CA ALA A 122 -31.58 -2.28 0.38
C ALA A 122 -32.64 -1.40 -0.31
N HIS A 123 -33.59 -0.82 0.45
CA HIS A 123 -34.61 0.06 -0.10
C HIS A 123 -34.08 1.46 -0.45
N ARG A 124 -33.13 1.98 0.33
CA ARG A 124 -32.66 3.37 0.21
C ARG A 124 -31.31 3.55 -0.50
N VAL A 125 -30.55 2.46 -0.70
CA VAL A 125 -29.18 2.52 -1.24
C VAL A 125 -29.07 3.28 -2.56
N ASP A 126 -30.09 3.23 -3.43
CA ASP A 126 -30.08 3.96 -4.69
C ASP A 126 -30.00 5.48 -4.44
N GLN A 127 -30.91 6.00 -3.61
CA GLN A 127 -31.04 7.43 -3.33
C GLN A 127 -29.92 7.94 -2.43
N ASP A 128 -29.62 7.21 -1.35
CA ASP A 128 -28.75 7.68 -0.28
C ASP A 128 -27.25 7.50 -0.58
N LEU A 129 -26.91 6.62 -1.53
CA LEU A 129 -25.51 6.25 -1.80
C LEU A 129 -25.19 6.24 -3.29
N LEU A 130 -25.94 5.47 -4.11
CA LEU A 130 -25.54 5.19 -5.49
C LEU A 130 -25.72 6.37 -6.44
N THR A 131 -26.58 7.34 -6.11
CA THR A 131 -26.68 8.63 -6.82
C THR A 131 -25.34 9.38 -6.88
N ALA A 132 -24.50 9.22 -5.85
CA ALA A 132 -23.19 9.84 -5.79
C ALA A 132 -22.11 9.08 -6.60
N LYS A 133 -22.45 7.93 -7.20
CA LYS A 133 -21.55 7.07 -7.99
C LYS A 133 -20.24 6.76 -7.24
N PRO A 134 -20.29 6.10 -6.06
CA PRO A 134 -19.10 5.76 -5.31
C PRO A 134 -18.16 4.85 -6.11
N ASP A 135 -16.86 5.01 -5.90
CA ASP A 135 -15.81 4.10 -6.40
C ASP A 135 -15.46 3.04 -5.34
N PHE A 136 -15.65 3.39 -4.05
CA PHE A 136 -15.44 2.50 -2.91
C PHE A 136 -16.62 2.57 -1.95
N VAL A 137 -17.12 1.42 -1.50
CA VAL A 137 -18.26 1.32 -0.58
C VAL A 137 -17.93 0.42 0.61
N ILE A 138 -18.14 0.93 1.83
CA ILE A 138 -18.16 0.10 3.05
C ILE A 138 -19.62 -0.19 3.43
N VAL A 139 -19.94 -1.46 3.67
CA VAL A 139 -21.28 -1.93 4.07
C VAL A 139 -21.23 -2.51 5.49
N GLU A 140 -21.97 -1.92 6.42
CA GLU A 140 -21.99 -2.30 7.84
C GLU A 140 -23.42 -2.36 8.38
N PHE A 141 -23.92 -3.56 8.68
CA PHE A 141 -25.22 -3.75 9.36
C PHE A 141 -25.17 -4.87 10.39
N SER A 142 -23.97 -5.35 10.75
CA SER A 142 -23.79 -6.64 11.42
C SER A 142 -24.28 -6.62 12.87
N VAL A 143 -24.33 -5.44 13.51
CA VAL A 143 -24.95 -5.29 14.84
C VAL A 143 -26.40 -4.81 14.78
N ASN A 144 -26.93 -4.49 13.60
CA ASN A 144 -28.28 -3.97 13.40
C ASN A 144 -29.28 -4.99 12.86
N ASP A 145 -28.81 -5.90 12.01
CA ASP A 145 -29.66 -6.93 11.41
C ASP A 145 -30.26 -7.84 12.47
N ARG A 146 -31.43 -8.38 12.19
CA ARG A 146 -32.20 -9.28 13.07
C ARG A 146 -32.96 -10.23 12.14
N ASP A 147 -33.34 -11.41 12.66
CA ASP A 147 -34.03 -12.46 11.90
C ASP A 147 -33.17 -13.03 10.75
N GLU A 148 -32.71 -14.26 10.91
CA GLU A 148 -31.76 -14.95 10.00
C GLU A 148 -32.19 -14.90 8.54
N MET A 149 -33.44 -15.27 8.25
CA MET A 149 -33.90 -15.37 6.87
C MET A 149 -33.95 -14.00 6.21
N ARG A 150 -34.34 -12.97 6.97
CA ARG A 150 -34.42 -11.59 6.47
C ARG A 150 -33.04 -10.98 6.35
N ALA A 151 -32.19 -11.08 7.37
CA ALA A 151 -30.84 -10.53 7.39
C ALA A 151 -30.02 -10.98 6.18
N LYS A 152 -29.93 -12.29 5.92
CA LYS A 152 -29.17 -12.82 4.79
C LYS A 152 -29.73 -12.32 3.45
N SER A 153 -31.04 -12.41 3.27
CA SER A 153 -31.71 -12.04 2.01
C SER A 153 -31.63 -10.54 1.71
N SER A 154 -31.85 -9.68 2.71
CA SER A 154 -31.76 -8.23 2.51
C SER A 154 -30.32 -7.76 2.34
N TYR A 155 -29.37 -8.33 3.07
CA TYR A 155 -27.96 -8.02 2.89
C TYR A 155 -27.48 -8.43 1.49
N GLU A 156 -27.85 -9.62 1.01
CA GLU A 156 -27.59 -10.02 -0.38
C GLU A 156 -28.22 -9.07 -1.39
N GLY A 157 -29.48 -8.69 -1.19
CA GLY A 157 -30.17 -7.72 -2.06
C GLY A 157 -29.42 -6.39 -2.13
N LEU A 158 -28.99 -5.86 -0.99
CA LEU A 158 -28.19 -4.64 -0.89
C LEU A 158 -26.86 -4.78 -1.65
N ILE A 159 -26.09 -5.83 -1.36
CA ILE A 159 -24.81 -6.10 -2.02
C ILE A 159 -24.97 -6.18 -3.54
N ARG A 160 -25.97 -6.93 -4.03
CA ARG A 160 -26.22 -7.07 -5.47
C ARG A 160 -26.59 -5.73 -6.13
N LYS A 161 -27.31 -4.85 -5.45
CA LYS A 161 -27.62 -3.50 -5.97
C LYS A 161 -26.35 -2.67 -6.10
N ILE A 162 -25.47 -2.68 -5.11
CA ILE A 162 -24.18 -1.97 -5.15
C ILE A 162 -23.30 -2.51 -6.28
N LEU A 163 -23.13 -3.83 -6.39
CA LEU A 163 -22.30 -4.46 -7.43
C LEU A 163 -22.82 -4.24 -8.86
N LYS A 164 -24.15 -4.09 -9.03
CA LYS A 164 -24.78 -3.83 -10.34
C LYS A 164 -24.85 -2.35 -10.70
N SER A 165 -24.50 -1.46 -9.79
CA SER A 165 -24.52 -0.02 -10.05
C SER A 165 -23.54 0.38 -11.16
N GLU A 166 -23.82 1.50 -11.83
CA GLU A 166 -23.06 1.98 -13.00
C GLU A 166 -21.55 2.07 -12.74
N GLY A 167 -21.16 2.56 -11.55
CA GLY A 167 -19.76 2.73 -11.14
C GLY A 167 -19.03 1.44 -10.81
N LYS A 168 -19.75 0.33 -10.58
CA LYS A 168 -19.22 -0.97 -10.13
C LYS A 168 -18.15 -0.79 -9.04
N PRO A 169 -18.50 -0.15 -7.90
CA PRO A 169 -17.55 0.18 -6.86
C PRO A 169 -16.81 -1.05 -6.32
N ALA A 170 -15.60 -0.80 -5.82
CA ALA A 170 -14.99 -1.66 -4.83
C ALA A 170 -15.88 -1.74 -3.59
N VAL A 171 -16.14 -2.95 -3.08
CA VAL A 171 -17.01 -3.16 -1.91
C VAL A 171 -16.19 -3.83 -0.81
N LEU A 172 -16.31 -3.31 0.40
CA LEU A 172 -15.77 -3.89 1.63
C LEU A 172 -16.91 -4.09 2.64
N ALA A 173 -17.06 -5.30 3.17
CA ALA A 173 -18.00 -5.57 4.24
C ALA A 173 -17.32 -5.43 5.60
N LEU A 174 -18.06 -4.89 6.58
CA LEU A 174 -17.60 -4.65 7.94
C LEU A 174 -18.52 -5.34 8.97
N GLY A 175 -17.92 -6.17 9.82
CA GLY A 175 -18.56 -6.85 10.93
C GLY A 175 -18.31 -6.16 12.26
N LEU A 176 -19.36 -5.64 12.90
CA LEU A 176 -19.34 -5.07 14.26
C LEU A 176 -20.10 -5.98 15.24
N MET A 177 -20.03 -5.68 16.54
CA MET A 177 -20.64 -6.46 17.62
C MET A 177 -21.25 -5.59 18.72
N ASP A 178 -22.13 -6.19 19.54
CA ASP A 178 -22.52 -5.66 20.84
C ASP A 178 -21.59 -6.16 21.97
N MET A 179 -21.87 -5.76 23.22
CA MET A 179 -21.06 -6.08 24.39
C MET A 179 -20.99 -7.57 24.70
N GLU A 180 -22.02 -8.35 24.32
CA GLU A 180 -22.02 -9.80 24.40
C GLU A 180 -21.32 -10.47 23.21
N GLY A 181 -20.69 -9.69 22.32
CA GLY A 181 -20.02 -10.21 21.13
C GLY A 181 -20.97 -10.73 20.06
N LYS A 182 -22.27 -10.42 20.16
CA LYS A 182 -23.26 -10.85 19.19
C LYS A 182 -23.15 -10.00 17.95
N SER A 183 -23.24 -10.68 16.81
CA SER A 183 -23.16 -10.09 15.49
C SER A 183 -23.89 -11.00 14.51
N TRP A 184 -24.49 -10.41 13.49
CA TRP A 184 -25.09 -11.09 12.35
C TRP A 184 -24.08 -11.32 11.21
N GLN A 185 -22.78 -11.13 11.51
CA GLN A 185 -21.72 -11.26 10.52
C GLN A 185 -21.68 -12.65 9.85
N GLU A 186 -22.13 -13.73 10.49
CA GLU A 186 -22.12 -15.08 9.88
C GLU A 186 -22.94 -15.11 8.57
N TYR A 187 -24.11 -14.48 8.56
CA TYR A 187 -24.96 -14.38 7.37
C TYR A 187 -24.39 -13.43 6.32
N HIS A 188 -23.71 -12.37 6.77
CA HIS A 188 -23.06 -11.42 5.87
C HIS A 188 -21.82 -12.03 5.22
N VAL A 189 -21.02 -12.79 5.98
CA VAL A 189 -19.84 -13.53 5.50
C VAL A 189 -20.25 -14.56 4.46
N ASP A 190 -21.35 -15.29 4.65
CA ASP A 190 -21.89 -16.20 3.64
C ASP A 190 -22.15 -15.50 2.30
N VAL A 191 -22.82 -14.33 2.34
CA VAL A 191 -23.08 -13.51 1.15
C VAL A 191 -21.77 -13.02 0.55
N CYS A 192 -20.87 -12.48 1.37
CA CYS A 192 -19.58 -11.98 0.92
C CYS A 192 -18.72 -13.05 0.27
N ASN A 193 -18.71 -14.28 0.80
CA ASN A 193 -18.03 -15.42 0.20
C ASN A 193 -18.61 -15.76 -1.17
N HIS A 194 -19.94 -15.75 -1.32
CA HIS A 194 -20.59 -16.02 -2.61
C HIS A 194 -20.23 -14.99 -3.69
N TYR A 195 -20.05 -13.71 -3.31
CA TYR A 195 -19.72 -12.62 -4.23
C TYR A 195 -18.23 -12.23 -4.23
N HIS A 196 -17.37 -12.99 -3.56
CA HIS A 196 -15.94 -12.70 -3.34
C HIS A 196 -15.67 -11.29 -2.79
N ILE A 197 -16.48 -10.82 -1.84
CA ILE A 197 -16.32 -9.50 -1.21
C ILE A 197 -15.44 -9.64 0.03
N PRO A 198 -14.40 -8.81 0.19
CA PRO A 198 -13.60 -8.82 1.40
C PRO A 198 -14.44 -8.45 2.62
N PHE A 199 -14.18 -9.15 3.73
CA PHE A 199 -14.90 -8.94 4.98
C PHE A 199 -13.92 -8.75 6.15
N ILE A 200 -14.01 -7.59 6.79
CA ILE A 200 -13.26 -7.26 8.01
C ILE A 200 -14.18 -7.36 9.22
N SER A 201 -13.81 -8.15 10.21
CA SER A 201 -14.54 -8.35 11.47
C SER A 201 -13.83 -7.65 12.63
N TYR A 202 -14.43 -6.55 13.10
CA TYR A 202 -14.08 -5.94 14.39
C TYR A 202 -14.37 -6.89 15.56
N ARG A 203 -15.43 -7.71 15.43
CA ARG A 203 -15.79 -8.72 16.42
C ARG A 203 -14.65 -9.70 16.64
N ASP A 204 -14.17 -10.33 15.58
CA ASP A 204 -13.17 -11.40 15.71
C ASP A 204 -11.79 -10.83 16.04
N ALA A 205 -11.54 -9.56 15.68
CA ALA A 205 -10.38 -8.82 16.14
C ALA A 205 -10.35 -8.64 17.66
N LEU A 206 -11.46 -8.27 18.29
CA LEU A 206 -11.46 -7.74 19.67
C LEU A 206 -12.27 -8.53 20.70
N TYR A 207 -13.34 -9.23 20.32
CA TYR A 207 -14.16 -9.98 21.27
C TYR A 207 -13.35 -11.00 22.08
N PRO A 208 -12.37 -11.73 21.50
CA PRO A 208 -11.52 -12.62 22.30
C PRO A 208 -10.77 -11.90 23.43
N GLU A 209 -10.39 -10.63 23.25
CA GLU A 209 -9.74 -9.84 24.32
C GLU A 209 -10.73 -9.44 25.41
N VAL A 210 -11.99 -9.17 25.03
CA VAL A 210 -13.06 -8.80 25.96
C VAL A 210 -13.50 -10.03 26.77
N GLU A 211 -13.75 -11.15 26.10
CA GLU A 211 -14.14 -12.42 26.70
C GLU A 211 -13.07 -12.94 27.67
N SER A 212 -11.79 -12.78 27.33
CA SER A 212 -10.68 -13.21 28.20
C SER A 212 -10.33 -12.21 29.31
N GLY A 213 -11.01 -11.06 29.39
CA GLY A 213 -10.73 -10.00 30.36
C GLY A 213 -9.43 -9.20 30.12
N ASN A 214 -8.80 -9.36 28.95
CA ASN A 214 -7.61 -8.59 28.57
C ASN A 214 -7.94 -7.14 28.16
N MET A 215 -9.21 -6.87 27.89
CA MET A 215 -9.72 -5.55 27.54
C MET A 215 -11.12 -5.35 28.11
N LEU A 216 -11.36 -4.21 28.76
CA LEU A 216 -12.70 -3.89 29.24
C LEU A 216 -13.56 -3.34 28.09
N TRP A 217 -14.84 -3.72 28.03
CA TRP A 217 -15.78 -3.17 27.04
C TRP A 217 -15.85 -1.63 27.06
N SER A 218 -15.76 -1.03 28.25
CA SER A 218 -15.72 0.43 28.42
C SER A 218 -14.50 1.12 27.79
N GLU A 219 -13.44 0.38 27.49
CA GLU A 219 -12.31 0.90 26.71
C GLU A 219 -12.66 1.06 25.23
N LEU A 220 -13.64 0.30 24.73
CA LEU A 220 -14.04 0.26 23.32
C LEU A 220 -15.31 1.02 23.03
N ALA A 221 -16.27 1.04 23.96
CA ALA A 221 -17.63 1.51 23.73
C ALA A 221 -18.17 2.32 24.92
N VAL A 222 -19.17 3.16 24.64
CA VAL A 222 -19.84 4.02 25.64
C VAL A 222 -21.06 3.33 26.25
N ASP A 223 -21.72 2.48 25.47
CA ASP A 223 -22.88 1.70 25.84
C ASP A 223 -22.75 0.29 25.25
N ASP A 224 -23.81 -0.51 25.32
CA ASP A 224 -23.78 -1.94 24.94
C ASP A 224 -23.47 -2.19 23.46
N VAL A 225 -23.43 -1.15 22.62
CA VAL A 225 -23.25 -1.29 21.16
C VAL A 225 -22.27 -0.27 20.56
N HIS A 226 -22.30 0.99 21.00
CA HIS A 226 -21.69 2.08 20.25
C HIS A 226 -20.23 2.33 20.67
N PRO A 227 -19.26 2.22 19.73
CA PRO A 227 -17.86 2.49 19.99
C PRO A 227 -17.62 3.93 20.47
N ASN A 228 -16.70 4.09 21.42
CA ASN A 228 -16.13 5.40 21.74
C ASN A 228 -15.06 5.78 20.68
N ASP A 229 -14.37 6.91 20.87
CA ASP A 229 -13.32 7.37 19.95
C ASP A 229 -12.21 6.32 19.71
N ARG A 230 -11.84 5.55 20.74
CA ARG A 230 -10.84 4.48 20.61
C ARG A 230 -11.38 3.34 19.77
N GLY A 231 -12.61 2.89 20.03
CA GLY A 231 -13.25 1.84 19.24
C GLY A 231 -13.41 2.24 17.77
N HIS A 232 -13.85 3.47 17.49
CA HIS A 232 -13.92 3.99 16.12
C HIS A 232 -12.55 4.03 15.42
N LYS A 233 -11.50 4.46 16.13
CA LYS A 233 -10.13 4.44 15.59
C LYS A 233 -9.64 3.02 15.28
N ILE A 234 -9.98 2.03 16.12
CA ILE A 234 -9.66 0.63 15.84
C ILE A 234 -10.37 0.17 14.57
N ILE A 235 -11.67 0.45 14.41
CA ILE A 235 -12.40 0.13 13.18
C ILE A 235 -11.70 0.74 11.95
N ARG A 236 -11.33 2.03 12.00
CA ARG A 236 -10.58 2.68 10.93
C ARG A 236 -9.27 1.97 10.65
N ASN A 237 -8.50 1.62 11.68
CA ASN A 237 -7.19 1.00 11.50
C ASN A 237 -7.27 -0.39 10.86
N LEU A 238 -8.27 -1.20 11.24
CA LEU A 238 -8.50 -2.50 10.58
C LEU A 238 -8.81 -2.33 9.08
N VAL A 239 -9.67 -1.37 8.73
CA VAL A 239 -9.99 -1.06 7.33
C VAL A 239 -8.78 -0.55 6.56
N VAL A 240 -8.00 0.36 7.16
CA VAL A 240 -6.83 0.97 6.51
C VAL A 240 -5.71 -0.05 6.32
N ASP A 241 -5.43 -0.93 7.29
CA ASP A 241 -4.43 -2.00 7.16
C ASP A 241 -4.73 -2.91 5.96
N PHE A 242 -6.00 -3.31 5.79
CA PHE A 242 -6.42 -4.09 4.63
C PHE A 242 -6.19 -3.33 3.31
N LEU A 243 -6.54 -2.05 3.25
CA LEU A 243 -6.35 -1.22 2.06
C LEU A 243 -4.86 -0.98 1.74
N GLU A 244 -4.02 -0.80 2.76
CA GLU A 244 -2.57 -0.64 2.59
C GLU A 244 -1.94 -1.90 2.03
N LYS A 245 -2.27 -3.08 2.55
CA LYS A 245 -1.77 -4.36 2.02
C LYS A 245 -2.13 -4.58 0.56
N ILE A 246 -3.31 -4.14 0.14
CA ILE A 246 -3.70 -4.18 -1.28
C ILE A 246 -2.86 -3.19 -2.09
N TYR A 247 -2.71 -1.96 -1.62
CA TYR A 247 -1.97 -0.91 -2.32
C TYR A 247 -0.49 -1.26 -2.48
N ASP A 248 0.13 -1.81 -1.44
CA ASP A 248 1.55 -2.18 -1.42
C ASP A 248 1.83 -3.50 -2.17
N GLY A 249 0.78 -4.19 -2.65
CA GLY A 249 0.90 -5.37 -3.51
C GLY A 249 1.15 -6.68 -2.77
N GLU A 250 0.92 -6.75 -1.45
CA GLU A 250 1.18 -7.94 -0.62
C GLU A 250 0.22 -9.13 -0.89
N ASN A 251 -0.73 -9.00 -1.81
CA ASN A 251 -1.78 -9.99 -2.09
C ASN A 251 -1.53 -10.86 -3.33
N LEU A 252 -0.27 -11.10 -3.69
CA LEU A 252 0.04 -12.20 -4.60
C LEU A 252 0.03 -13.52 -3.80
N PRO A 253 -0.53 -14.63 -4.35
CA PRO A 253 -0.42 -15.92 -3.69
C PRO A 253 1.06 -16.25 -3.46
N ALA A 254 1.35 -17.07 -2.44
CA ALA A 254 2.71 -17.54 -2.19
C ALA A 254 3.34 -18.04 -3.49
N PRO A 255 4.58 -17.62 -3.81
CA PRO A 255 5.14 -17.90 -5.11
C PRO A 255 5.28 -19.41 -5.33
N LEU A 256 4.98 -19.85 -6.55
CA LEU A 256 5.12 -21.26 -6.95
C LEU A 256 6.58 -21.74 -6.95
N THR A 257 7.53 -20.82 -7.07
CA THR A 257 8.97 -21.09 -7.12
C THR A 257 9.69 -20.34 -5.99
N GLN A 258 11.02 -20.44 -5.92
CA GLN A 258 11.81 -19.61 -5.02
C GLN A 258 11.70 -18.10 -5.31
N ASN A 259 11.11 -17.70 -6.46
CA ASN A 259 10.80 -16.32 -6.84
C ASN A 259 11.95 -15.31 -6.76
N ARG A 260 13.20 -15.78 -6.89
CA ARG A 260 14.38 -14.91 -6.74
C ARG A 260 14.36 -13.70 -7.69
N TYR A 261 13.67 -13.81 -8.83
CA TYR A 261 13.54 -12.74 -9.83
C TYR A 261 12.55 -11.62 -9.45
N GLU A 262 11.77 -11.76 -8.37
CA GLU A 262 10.90 -10.69 -7.87
C GLU A 262 11.72 -9.46 -7.42
N GLN A 263 12.96 -9.68 -6.98
CA GLN A 263 13.90 -8.61 -6.61
C GLN A 263 14.86 -8.24 -7.75
N ALA A 264 14.62 -8.69 -8.98
CA ALA A 264 15.51 -8.43 -10.09
C ALA A 264 15.59 -6.93 -10.40
N GLY A 265 16.81 -6.44 -10.63
CA GLY A 265 17.10 -5.06 -10.97
C GLY A 265 18.17 -4.94 -12.05
N MET A 266 18.31 -3.74 -12.60
CA MET A 266 19.45 -3.40 -13.45
C MET A 266 20.53 -2.72 -12.62
N TYR A 267 21.77 -3.15 -12.77
CA TYR A 267 22.91 -2.42 -12.22
C TYR A 267 23.07 -1.09 -12.98
N PRO A 268 23.10 0.06 -12.28
CA PRO A 268 23.14 1.36 -12.94
C PRO A 268 24.52 1.59 -13.57
N PHE A 269 24.54 1.85 -14.89
CA PHE A 269 25.74 2.36 -15.54
C PHE A 269 25.89 3.86 -15.29
N THR A 270 26.97 4.23 -14.63
CA THR A 270 27.40 5.61 -14.46
C THR A 270 28.68 5.84 -15.26
N PRO A 271 28.95 7.06 -15.76
CA PRO A 271 30.23 7.35 -16.40
C PRO A 271 31.39 7.08 -15.42
N MET A 272 32.21 6.09 -15.76
CA MET A 272 33.46 5.79 -15.06
C MET A 272 34.62 6.21 -15.96
N GLY A 273 35.66 6.80 -15.40
CA GLY A 273 36.85 7.17 -16.17
C GLY A 273 37.56 5.93 -16.69
N ASN A 274 37.25 5.52 -17.93
CA ASN A 274 37.91 4.44 -18.64
C ASN A 274 38.28 4.95 -20.05
N PRO A 275 39.58 4.98 -20.42
CA PRO A 275 40.01 5.51 -21.71
C PRO A 275 39.67 4.60 -22.90
N ASP A 276 39.36 3.33 -22.63
CA ASP A 276 39.20 2.28 -23.65
C ASP A 276 37.75 1.84 -23.84
N TRP A 277 36.85 2.33 -23.00
CA TRP A 277 35.42 2.03 -23.04
C TRP A 277 34.61 3.33 -23.04
N GLN A 278 33.62 3.39 -23.92
CA GLN A 278 32.72 4.52 -24.02
C GLN A 278 31.32 4.13 -23.53
N LEU A 279 30.76 4.89 -22.60
CA LEU A 279 29.36 4.76 -22.24
C LEU A 279 28.49 5.49 -23.27
N THR A 280 27.57 4.76 -23.88
CA THR A 280 26.60 5.26 -24.85
C THR A 280 25.17 5.10 -24.31
N SER A 281 24.17 5.61 -25.03
CA SER A 281 22.76 5.36 -24.70
C SER A 281 22.37 3.88 -24.80
N ARG A 282 23.17 3.05 -25.47
CA ARG A 282 22.93 1.61 -25.61
C ARG A 282 23.73 0.74 -24.65
N GLY A 283 24.58 1.34 -23.81
CA GLY A 283 25.47 0.65 -22.89
C GLY A 283 26.96 0.95 -23.11
N TRP A 284 27.83 0.13 -22.53
CA TRP A 284 29.28 0.28 -22.62
C TRP A 284 29.84 -0.38 -23.89
N TYR A 285 30.64 0.38 -24.62
CA TYR A 285 31.12 0.03 -25.95
C TYR A 285 32.64 0.09 -26.03
N THR A 286 33.24 -0.82 -26.79
CA THR A 286 34.66 -0.79 -27.16
C THR A 286 34.91 -1.45 -28.52
N THR A 287 36.06 -1.17 -29.13
CA THR A 287 36.52 -1.79 -30.38
C THR A 287 37.93 -2.34 -30.31
N HIS A 288 38.63 -2.12 -29.20
CA HIS A 288 40.08 -2.34 -29.14
C HIS A 288 40.49 -2.88 -27.78
N LYS A 289 41.66 -3.52 -27.78
CA LYS A 289 42.28 -4.00 -26.55
C LYS A 289 42.77 -2.83 -25.71
N GLY A 290 42.45 -2.85 -24.42
CA GLY A 290 42.83 -1.81 -23.49
C GLY A 290 42.54 -2.21 -22.04
N THR A 291 42.31 -1.20 -21.20
CA THR A 291 42.00 -1.33 -19.78
C THR A 291 40.66 -2.04 -19.58
N PRO A 292 40.59 -3.12 -18.78
CA PRO A 292 39.34 -3.80 -18.50
C PRO A 292 38.28 -2.87 -17.89
N LEU A 293 37.03 -3.00 -18.34
CA LEU A 293 35.89 -2.33 -17.72
C LEU A 293 35.47 -3.11 -16.48
N THR A 294 35.49 -2.51 -15.30
CA THR A 294 35.30 -3.22 -14.02
C THR A 294 34.20 -2.60 -13.18
N PHE A 295 33.40 -3.46 -12.54
CA PHE A 295 32.27 -3.12 -11.69
C PHE A 295 32.39 -3.85 -10.35
N ASN A 296 32.04 -3.16 -9.26
CA ASN A 296 31.81 -3.80 -7.96
C ASN A 296 30.29 -3.99 -7.80
N ILE A 297 29.86 -5.23 -7.63
CA ILE A 297 28.46 -5.62 -7.66
C ILE A 297 28.14 -6.46 -6.43
N LYS A 298 27.17 -6.02 -5.65
CA LYS A 298 26.57 -6.83 -4.59
C LYS A 298 25.35 -7.58 -5.13
N ALA A 299 25.45 -8.90 -5.27
CA ALA A 299 24.37 -9.71 -5.83
C ALA A 299 24.50 -11.18 -5.42
N SER A 300 23.39 -11.92 -5.48
CA SER A 300 23.34 -13.37 -5.49
C SER A 300 23.32 -13.95 -6.92
N MET A 301 22.82 -13.17 -7.90
CA MET A 301 22.89 -13.52 -9.32
C MET A 301 23.29 -12.34 -10.18
N ILE A 302 24.07 -12.62 -11.23
CA ILE A 302 24.54 -11.63 -12.20
C ILE A 302 24.31 -12.19 -13.60
N THR A 303 23.53 -11.48 -14.41
CA THR A 303 23.36 -11.74 -15.84
C THR A 303 23.85 -10.54 -16.62
N ILE A 304 24.59 -10.76 -17.70
CA ILE A 304 25.03 -9.69 -18.60
C ILE A 304 24.22 -9.75 -19.89
N MET A 305 23.98 -8.61 -20.50
CA MET A 305 23.34 -8.52 -21.82
C MET A 305 24.33 -7.91 -22.80
N PHE A 306 24.71 -8.63 -23.86
CA PHE A 306 25.64 -8.14 -24.88
C PHE A 306 25.20 -8.53 -26.29
N ASN A 307 25.74 -7.88 -27.32
CA ASN A 307 25.38 -8.20 -28.70
C ASN A 307 26.08 -9.48 -29.19
N ARG A 308 25.31 -10.40 -29.79
CA ARG A 308 25.85 -11.49 -30.62
C ARG A 308 25.56 -11.20 -32.08
N THR A 309 26.58 -11.36 -32.93
CA THR A 309 26.49 -11.09 -34.36
C THR A 309 26.51 -12.35 -35.21
N VAL A 310 25.76 -12.36 -36.31
CA VAL A 310 25.80 -13.43 -37.32
C VAL A 310 27.00 -13.32 -38.25
N ASP A 311 27.71 -12.19 -38.23
CA ASP A 311 28.93 -11.99 -39.01
C ASP A 311 30.15 -12.45 -38.19
N ARG A 312 30.69 -13.62 -38.56
CA ARG A 312 31.88 -14.19 -37.91
C ARG A 312 33.09 -13.24 -37.95
N GLN A 313 33.18 -12.37 -38.94
CA GLN A 313 34.27 -11.39 -39.04
C GLN A 313 34.11 -10.23 -38.06
N LYS A 314 32.89 -9.98 -37.55
CA LYS A 314 32.59 -8.95 -36.55
C LYS A 314 32.51 -9.48 -35.12
N ALA A 315 32.44 -10.79 -34.92
CA ALA A 315 32.43 -11.38 -33.58
C ALA A 315 33.76 -11.11 -32.83
N ALA A 316 33.67 -10.26 -31.80
CA ALA A 316 34.79 -9.84 -30.97
C ALA A 316 35.19 -10.90 -29.93
N ASN A 317 36.49 -11.09 -29.71
CA ASN A 317 36.97 -11.92 -28.61
C ASN A 317 36.95 -11.12 -27.30
N VAL A 318 35.97 -11.40 -26.44
CA VAL A 318 35.81 -10.75 -25.14
C VAL A 318 35.73 -11.80 -24.04
N TYR A 319 36.38 -11.51 -22.91
CA TYR A 319 36.32 -12.32 -21.71
C TYR A 319 35.64 -11.53 -20.60
N VAL A 320 34.86 -12.23 -19.79
CA VAL A 320 34.34 -11.69 -18.53
C VAL A 320 35.05 -12.41 -17.38
N LEU A 321 35.42 -11.64 -16.37
CA LEU A 321 36.07 -12.11 -15.17
C LEU A 321 35.13 -11.84 -13.99
N LEU A 322 34.76 -12.88 -13.26
CA LEU A 322 34.03 -12.77 -12.00
C LEU A 322 34.96 -13.25 -10.88
N ASP A 323 35.33 -12.34 -9.97
CA ASP A 323 36.26 -12.61 -8.86
C ASP A 323 37.56 -13.29 -9.31
N GLY A 324 38.09 -12.83 -10.44
CA GLY A 324 39.31 -13.36 -11.07
C GLY A 324 39.12 -14.64 -11.90
N LYS A 325 37.94 -15.28 -11.89
CA LYS A 325 37.65 -16.42 -12.77
C LYS A 325 37.27 -15.92 -14.15
N ARG A 326 38.14 -16.19 -15.13
CA ARG A 326 38.01 -15.74 -16.53
C ARG A 326 37.21 -16.74 -17.37
N GLN A 327 36.20 -16.26 -18.09
CA GLN A 327 35.43 -17.03 -19.07
C GLN A 327 35.30 -16.25 -20.38
N LYS A 328 35.25 -16.97 -21.51
CA LYS A 328 35.12 -16.37 -22.84
C LYS A 328 33.64 -16.17 -23.19
N LEU A 329 33.28 -14.98 -23.65
CA LEU A 329 31.94 -14.71 -24.18
C LEU A 329 31.82 -15.20 -25.62
N ASN A 330 30.70 -15.86 -25.94
CA ASN A 330 30.39 -16.24 -27.31
C ASN A 330 29.64 -15.11 -28.03
N THR A 331 30.39 -14.21 -28.67
CA THR A 331 29.85 -13.06 -29.42
C THR A 331 29.38 -13.41 -30.84
N TYR A 332 29.57 -14.65 -31.29
CA TYR A 332 29.17 -15.12 -32.61
C TYR A 332 27.86 -15.91 -32.51
N PHE A 333 26.85 -15.56 -33.32
CA PHE A 333 25.61 -16.30 -33.48
C PHE A 333 25.65 -17.09 -34.79
N GLU A 334 26.21 -18.29 -34.72
CA GLU A 334 26.30 -19.20 -35.86
C GLU A 334 24.91 -19.55 -36.41
N ASP A 335 24.76 -19.46 -37.73
CA ASP A 335 23.51 -19.72 -38.46
C ASP A 335 22.28 -18.95 -37.94
N GLY A 336 22.53 -17.81 -37.29
CA GLY A 336 21.49 -16.97 -36.72
C GLY A 336 20.66 -16.20 -37.74
N TRP A 337 19.46 -15.79 -37.32
CA TRP A 337 18.53 -14.99 -38.13
C TRP A 337 18.87 -13.50 -38.19
N GLY A 338 19.80 -13.03 -37.34
CA GLY A 338 20.25 -11.65 -37.26
C GLY A 338 21.02 -11.35 -35.98
N ASP A 339 21.66 -10.19 -35.92
CA ASP A 339 22.31 -9.69 -34.71
C ASP A 339 21.26 -9.44 -33.61
N TYR A 340 21.57 -9.82 -32.37
CA TYR A 340 20.61 -9.70 -31.26
C TYR A 340 21.31 -9.55 -29.91
N MET A 341 20.55 -9.04 -28.93
CA MET A 341 21.00 -8.96 -27.55
C MET A 341 20.85 -10.32 -26.88
N TYR A 342 21.94 -10.82 -26.32
CA TYR A 342 22.01 -12.13 -25.68
C TYR A 342 22.24 -11.99 -24.17
N PRO A 343 21.37 -12.58 -23.33
CA PRO A 343 21.61 -12.70 -21.91
C PRO A 343 22.55 -13.89 -21.62
N GLU A 344 23.58 -13.66 -20.82
CA GLU A 344 24.47 -14.71 -20.31
C GLU A 344 24.50 -14.63 -18.78
N VAL A 345 24.18 -15.74 -18.12
CA VAL A 345 24.25 -15.85 -16.65
C VAL A 345 25.70 -16.04 -16.25
N ILE A 346 26.24 -15.07 -15.51
CA ILE A 346 27.64 -15.05 -15.05
C ILE A 346 27.76 -15.61 -13.63
N LEU A 347 26.73 -15.37 -12.81
CA LEU A 347 26.62 -15.87 -11.44
C LEU A 347 25.19 -16.34 -11.19
N ASP A 348 25.05 -17.55 -10.64
CA ASP A 348 23.82 -18.05 -10.03
C ASP A 348 24.16 -18.69 -8.68
N ASP A 349 24.11 -17.87 -7.61
CA ASP A 349 24.30 -18.30 -6.23
C ASP A 349 23.01 -18.01 -5.41
N THR A 350 22.98 -18.53 -4.20
CA THR A 350 21.91 -18.35 -3.21
C THR A 350 22.21 -17.24 -2.22
N ALA A 351 23.48 -16.88 -2.04
CA ALA A 351 23.91 -15.88 -1.06
C ALA A 351 24.36 -14.59 -1.74
N THR A 352 23.79 -13.47 -1.31
CA THR A 352 24.24 -12.12 -1.65
C THR A 352 25.67 -11.87 -1.19
N ARG A 353 26.58 -11.54 -2.11
CA ARG A 353 27.97 -11.16 -1.80
C ARG A 353 28.44 -10.03 -2.71
N GLU A 354 29.54 -9.38 -2.30
CA GLU A 354 30.26 -8.42 -3.15
C GLU A 354 31.13 -9.18 -4.15
N HIS A 355 31.04 -8.79 -5.42
CA HIS A 355 31.75 -9.39 -6.54
C HIS A 355 32.46 -8.32 -7.36
N VAL A 356 33.62 -8.67 -7.90
CA VAL A 356 34.32 -7.86 -8.90
C VAL A 356 34.08 -8.48 -10.28
N LEU A 357 33.32 -7.76 -11.12
CA LEU A 357 33.02 -8.14 -12.48
C LEU A 357 33.81 -7.28 -13.46
N SER A 358 34.68 -7.89 -14.27
CA SER A 358 35.50 -7.19 -15.27
C SER A 358 35.30 -7.73 -16.67
N PHE A 359 35.38 -6.86 -17.68
CA PHE A 359 35.31 -7.21 -19.10
C PHE A 359 36.65 -6.89 -19.77
N GLU A 360 37.26 -7.89 -20.38
CA GLU A 360 38.54 -7.82 -21.06
C GLU A 360 38.34 -8.04 -22.56
N TYR A 361 38.68 -7.03 -23.36
CA TYR A 361 38.74 -7.16 -24.81
C TYR A 361 40.08 -7.76 -25.24
N ASP A 362 40.06 -8.89 -25.93
CA ASP A 362 41.25 -9.67 -26.29
C ASP A 362 41.26 -10.05 -27.78
N ASP A 363 40.76 -9.15 -28.63
CA ASP A 363 40.94 -9.22 -30.08
C ASP A 363 42.04 -8.24 -30.54
N LYS A 364 42.70 -8.57 -31.64
CA LYS A 364 43.72 -7.71 -32.27
C LYS A 364 43.12 -6.71 -33.27
N SER A 365 41.81 -6.76 -33.50
CA SER A 365 41.12 -6.01 -34.55
C SER A 365 39.94 -5.19 -34.02
N GLY A 366 39.60 -4.10 -34.74
CA GLY A 366 38.57 -3.09 -34.44
C GLY A 366 37.11 -3.57 -34.42
N LYS A 367 36.86 -4.80 -33.94
CA LYS A 367 35.52 -5.40 -33.88
C LYS A 367 34.74 -4.81 -32.72
N GLU A 368 33.46 -4.57 -32.94
CA GLU A 368 32.60 -3.92 -31.97
C GLU A 368 32.18 -4.90 -30.87
N PHE A 369 32.29 -4.46 -29.61
CA PHE A 369 31.63 -5.11 -28.49
C PHE A 369 30.77 -4.10 -27.75
N LEU A 370 29.53 -4.47 -27.47
CA LEU A 370 28.56 -3.66 -26.75
C LEU A 370 27.95 -4.47 -25.62
N LEU A 371 28.25 -4.05 -24.39
CA LEU A 371 27.60 -4.48 -23.16
C LEU A 371 26.39 -3.58 -22.91
N HIS A 372 25.19 -4.09 -23.11
CA HIS A 372 23.95 -3.34 -23.00
C HIS A 372 23.57 -3.02 -21.56
N ASN A 373 23.60 -4.01 -20.68
CA ASN A 373 23.32 -3.85 -19.26
C ASN A 373 23.90 -5.02 -18.46
N ILE A 374 23.95 -4.83 -17.14
CA ILE A 374 24.14 -5.90 -16.17
C ILE A 374 22.86 -5.98 -15.33
N GLN A 375 22.32 -7.18 -15.20
CA GLN A 375 21.11 -7.50 -14.47
C GLN A 375 21.52 -8.24 -13.19
N ILE A 376 20.92 -7.86 -12.07
CA ILE A 376 21.28 -8.38 -10.77
C ILE A 376 20.05 -8.83 -10.01
N ILE A 377 20.24 -9.84 -9.18
CA ILE A 377 19.34 -10.14 -8.06
C ILE A 377 20.19 -9.94 -6.80
N PRO A 378 19.76 -9.07 -5.86
CA PRO A 378 20.52 -8.79 -4.65
C PRO A 378 20.97 -10.03 -3.91
#